data_AF-A0A839VLY9-F1
#
_entry.id   AF-A0A839VLY9-F1
#
_cell.length_a   1.000
_cell.length_b   1.000
_cell.length_c   1.000
_cell.angle_alpha   90.00
_cell.angle_beta   90.00
_cell.angle_gamma   90.00
#
_symmetry.space_group_name_H-M   'P 1'
#
loop_
_entity.id
_entity.type
_entity.pdbx_description
1 polymer ?
#
loop_
_entity_poly.entity_id
_entity_poly.type
_entity_poly.pdbx_seq_one_letter_code
_entity_poly.pdbx_strand_id
1 'polypeptide(L)'
;MAICYLSPVQRNALLACCFAALLAACSSPPIAPPDSTPVQPPQSDVAAEKGSEVALFAIGLIDTGYRFGGKNPEAGLDCSGMVTYIYSHATNLRLTGSAADLARKGRQIDRGRLRAGDLVFFNTQHRPFSHVGIYIGDGRFVHAPATNGRVHISRLDNPYFAPRFEMARTYLD
;
A
#
# COMPACT_ATOMS: atom_id res chain seq x y z
N MET A 1 14.22 22.49 -68.78
CA MET A 1 13.66 22.07 -67.47
C MET A 1 14.40 20.80 -67.07
N ALA A 2 15.45 20.92 -66.25
CA ALA A 2 16.43 19.87 -66.02
C ALA A 2 15.92 18.84 -65.01
N ILE A 3 15.80 17.58 -65.44
CA ILE A 3 15.47 16.44 -64.61
C ILE A 3 16.79 15.90 -64.05
N CYS A 4 17.04 16.10 -62.75
CA CYS A 4 18.20 15.53 -62.06
C CYS A 4 18.04 14.01 -61.92
N TYR A 5 18.77 13.24 -62.73
CA TYR A 5 18.97 11.82 -62.53
C TYR A 5 20.09 11.60 -61.50
N LEU A 6 19.75 11.05 -60.33
CA LEU A 6 20.76 10.57 -59.37
C LEU A 6 21.31 9.21 -59.84
N SER A 7 22.63 9.06 -59.73
CA SER A 7 23.36 7.86 -60.13
C SER A 7 23.11 6.69 -59.16
N PRO A 8 23.15 5.43 -59.63
CA PRO A 8 22.88 4.24 -58.81
C PRO A 8 23.85 4.07 -57.63
N VAL A 9 25.01 4.71 -57.66
CA VAL A 9 26.02 4.71 -56.58
C VAL A 9 25.56 5.52 -55.36
N GLN A 10 24.76 6.59 -55.56
CA GLN A 10 24.29 7.46 -54.47
C GLN A 10 23.11 6.85 -53.68
N ARG A 11 22.42 5.84 -54.23
CA ARG A 11 21.34 5.12 -53.54
C ARG A 11 21.85 4.13 -52.49
N ASN A 12 23.01 3.51 -52.72
CA ASN A 12 23.58 2.53 -51.79
C ASN A 12 24.37 3.16 -50.63
N ALA A 13 24.79 4.42 -50.74
CA ALA A 13 25.47 5.13 -49.66
C ALA A 13 24.53 5.52 -48.50
N LEU A 14 23.23 5.75 -48.79
CA LEU A 14 22.24 6.13 -47.78
C LEU A 14 21.70 4.95 -46.95
N LEU A 15 21.83 3.71 -47.43
CA LEU A 15 21.43 2.51 -46.68
C LEU A 15 22.56 1.93 -45.81
N ALA A 16 23.81 2.30 -46.05
CA ALA A 16 24.95 1.77 -45.29
C ALA A 16 25.23 2.53 -43.97
N CYS A 17 24.74 3.76 -43.80
CA CYS A 17 25.00 4.55 -42.58
C CYS A 17 23.99 4.33 -41.44
N CYS A 18 22.85 3.66 -41.66
CA CYS A 18 21.87 3.41 -40.60
C CYS A 18 22.04 2.08 -39.85
N PHE A 19 22.94 1.19 -40.29
CA PHE A 19 23.16 -0.11 -39.61
C PHE A 19 24.42 -0.17 -38.73
N ALA A 20 25.30 0.82 -38.79
CA ALA A 20 26.53 0.87 -37.99
C ALA A 20 26.40 1.63 -36.66
N ALA A 21 25.21 2.13 -36.32
CA ALA A 21 24.96 2.84 -35.06
C ALA A 21 24.26 1.99 -33.98
N LEU A 22 24.14 0.67 -34.17
CA LEU A 22 23.45 -0.25 -33.26
C LEU A 22 24.37 -1.16 -32.42
N LEU A 23 25.70 -0.95 -32.43
CA LEU A 23 26.65 -1.83 -31.73
C LEU A 23 27.65 -1.11 -30.80
N ALA A 24 27.28 0.03 -30.23
CA ALA A 24 28.14 0.73 -29.28
C ALA A 24 27.37 1.19 -28.03
N ALA A 25 26.80 0.25 -27.28
CA ALA A 25 26.22 0.55 -25.96
C ALA A 25 26.22 -0.66 -24.99
N CYS A 26 27.39 -1.28 -24.78
CA CYS A 26 27.62 -2.16 -23.62
C CYS A 26 28.99 -1.87 -23.01
N SER A 27 29.18 -0.66 -22.47
CA SER A 27 30.30 -0.32 -21.60
C SER A 27 29.77 -0.23 -20.17
N SER A 28 29.57 -1.38 -19.52
CA SER A 28 29.33 -1.42 -18.08
C SER A 28 30.68 -1.19 -17.37
N PRO A 29 30.79 -0.24 -16.43
CA PRO A 29 32.00 -0.11 -15.62
C PRO A 29 32.21 -1.38 -14.78
N PRO A 30 33.47 -1.73 -14.43
CA PRO A 30 33.75 -2.88 -13.58
C PRO A 30 33.07 -2.70 -12.21
N ILE A 31 32.28 -3.69 -11.82
CA ILE A 31 31.72 -3.83 -10.48
C ILE A 31 32.88 -3.89 -9.48
N ALA A 32 32.96 -2.88 -8.61
CA ALA A 32 33.81 -2.95 -7.44
C ALA A 32 33.34 -4.12 -6.56
N PRO A 33 34.25 -4.91 -5.96
CA PRO A 33 33.86 -6.00 -5.07
C PRO A 33 33.01 -5.42 -3.93
N PRO A 34 31.91 -6.09 -3.55
CA PRO A 34 31.07 -5.60 -2.46
C PRO A 34 31.91 -5.58 -1.19
N ASP A 35 32.01 -4.39 -0.59
CA ASP A 35 32.49 -4.22 0.78
C ASP A 35 31.67 -5.17 1.66
N SER A 36 32.36 -6.03 2.41
CA SER A 36 31.79 -7.06 3.29
C SER A 36 31.12 -6.45 4.52
N THR A 37 30.12 -5.60 4.30
CA THR A 37 29.16 -5.21 5.32
C THR A 37 28.05 -6.27 5.30
N PRO A 38 27.61 -6.83 6.43
CA PRO A 38 26.47 -7.73 6.46
C PRO A 38 25.23 -7.03 5.87
N VAL A 39 24.82 -7.43 4.66
CA VAL A 39 23.60 -6.96 4.01
C VAL A 39 22.43 -7.61 4.74
N GLN A 40 21.93 -6.96 5.79
CA GLN A 40 20.57 -7.24 6.25
C GLN A 40 19.62 -6.87 5.10
N PRO A 41 18.64 -7.72 4.73
CA PRO A 41 17.62 -7.32 3.78
C PRO A 41 16.99 -6.00 4.27
N PRO A 42 16.72 -5.02 3.40
CA PRO A 42 16.19 -3.73 3.83
C PRO A 42 14.91 -3.97 4.62
N GLN A 43 14.87 -3.59 5.90
CA GLN A 43 13.69 -3.79 6.74
C GLN A 43 12.42 -3.13 6.15
N SER A 44 12.61 -2.14 5.27
CA SER A 44 11.56 -1.53 4.44
C SER A 44 10.81 -2.53 3.55
N ASP A 45 11.50 -3.53 3.04
CA ASP A 45 10.96 -4.43 2.01
C ASP A 45 10.03 -5.46 2.67
N VAL A 46 10.45 -6.01 3.81
CA VAL A 46 9.62 -6.92 4.62
C VAL A 46 8.37 -6.22 5.16
N ALA A 47 8.49 -4.96 5.62
CA ALA A 47 7.34 -4.19 6.09
C ALA A 47 6.35 -3.89 4.95
N ALA A 48 6.85 -3.59 3.75
CA ALA A 48 6.02 -3.36 2.57
C ALA A 48 5.32 -4.64 2.08
N GLU A 49 6.00 -5.78 2.11
CA GLU A 49 5.42 -7.09 1.81
C GLU A 49 4.27 -7.43 2.76
N LYS A 50 4.51 -7.37 4.08
CA LYS A 50 3.47 -7.60 5.09
C LYS A 50 2.29 -6.63 4.93
N GLY A 51 2.57 -5.37 4.64
CA GLY A 51 1.54 -4.37 4.38
C GLY A 51 0.66 -4.71 3.18
N SER A 52 1.27 -5.25 2.13
CA SER A 52 0.58 -5.74 0.94
C SER A 52 -0.27 -6.98 1.25
N GLU A 53 0.24 -7.93 2.03
CA GLU A 53 -0.51 -9.10 2.48
C GLU A 53 -1.73 -8.72 3.31
N VAL A 54 -1.59 -7.77 4.25
CA VAL A 54 -2.70 -7.22 5.04
C VAL A 54 -3.76 -6.60 4.12
N ALA A 55 -3.35 -5.79 3.15
CA ALA A 55 -4.27 -5.15 2.21
C ALA A 55 -5.00 -6.16 1.32
N LEU A 56 -4.29 -7.15 0.77
CA LEU A 56 -4.87 -8.21 -0.07
C LEU A 56 -5.88 -9.05 0.72
N PHE A 57 -5.54 -9.44 1.94
CA PHE A 57 -6.46 -10.19 2.79
C PHE A 57 -7.71 -9.37 3.13
N ALA A 58 -7.55 -8.08 3.46
CA ALA A 58 -8.67 -7.18 3.71
C ALA A 58 -9.61 -7.06 2.51
N ILE A 59 -9.06 -7.00 1.29
CA ILE A 59 -9.84 -6.96 0.05
C ILE A 59 -10.61 -8.28 -0.16
N GLY A 60 -9.98 -9.44 0.09
CA GLY A 60 -10.65 -10.73 -0.04
C GLY A 60 -11.87 -10.91 0.88
N LEU A 61 -11.89 -10.24 2.04
CA LEU A 61 -13.07 -10.25 2.91
C LEU A 61 -14.26 -9.48 2.34
N ILE A 62 -14.02 -8.51 1.45
CA ILE A 62 -15.09 -7.78 0.76
C ILE A 62 -15.77 -8.71 -0.24
N ASP A 63 -14.98 -9.43 -1.04
CA ASP A 63 -15.47 -10.31 -2.11
C ASP A 63 -16.31 -11.47 -1.58
N THR A 64 -15.98 -11.96 -0.38
CA THR A 64 -16.76 -13.00 0.31
C THR A 64 -18.02 -12.47 1.00
N GLY A 65 -18.20 -11.13 1.05
CA GLY A 65 -19.30 -10.50 1.78
C GLY A 65 -19.22 -10.75 3.29
N TYR A 66 -18.02 -10.95 3.83
CA TYR A 66 -17.78 -11.28 5.23
C TYR A 66 -18.39 -10.21 6.16
N ARG A 67 -18.88 -10.65 7.31
CA ARG A 67 -19.50 -9.81 8.32
C ARG A 67 -18.88 -10.06 9.67
N PHE A 68 -18.49 -8.98 10.34
CA PHE A 68 -18.04 -9.04 11.72
C PHE A 68 -19.24 -8.77 12.65
N GLY A 69 -19.38 -9.60 13.67
CA GLY A 69 -20.44 -9.51 14.68
C GLY A 69 -19.84 -9.60 16.08
N GLY A 70 -19.65 -8.47 16.73
CA GLY A 70 -19.25 -8.38 18.13
C GLY A 70 -20.35 -7.74 18.98
N LYS A 71 -20.22 -7.95 20.29
CA LYS A 71 -21.25 -7.62 21.29
C LYS A 71 -21.16 -6.19 21.83
N ASN A 72 -20.27 -5.36 21.30
CA ASN A 72 -20.03 -4.01 21.84
C ASN A 72 -19.46 -3.04 20.76
N PRO A 73 -20.32 -2.50 19.88
CA PRO A 73 -19.94 -1.53 18.84
C PRO A 73 -19.45 -0.18 19.42
N GLU A 74 -19.93 0.18 20.61
CA GLU A 74 -19.56 1.39 21.36
C GLU A 74 -18.12 1.34 21.86
N ALA A 75 -17.49 0.17 21.90
CA ALA A 75 -16.06 0.02 22.14
C ALA A 75 -15.24 -0.08 20.84
N GLY A 76 -15.89 -0.08 19.68
CA GLY A 76 -15.24 -0.32 18.38
C GLY A 76 -14.75 -1.77 18.24
N LEU A 77 -15.33 -2.72 18.96
CA LEU A 77 -14.89 -4.12 18.95
C LEU A 77 -15.16 -4.83 17.62
N ASP A 78 -16.12 -4.35 16.84
CA ASP A 78 -16.40 -4.93 15.51
C ASP A 78 -15.32 -4.50 14.50
N CYS A 79 -14.99 -3.20 14.47
CA CYS A 79 -13.93 -2.69 13.60
C CYS A 79 -12.53 -3.11 14.07
N SER A 80 -12.27 -3.14 15.38
CA SER A 80 -10.99 -3.63 15.89
C SER A 80 -10.89 -5.14 15.75
N GLY A 81 -11.98 -5.90 15.94
CA GLY A 81 -12.03 -7.34 15.69
C GLY A 81 -11.75 -7.72 14.25
N MET A 82 -12.25 -6.94 13.28
CA MET A 82 -11.85 -7.07 11.87
C MET A 82 -10.33 -6.88 11.71
N VAL A 83 -9.79 -5.82 12.29
CA VAL A 83 -8.35 -5.53 12.21
C VAL A 83 -7.52 -6.65 12.83
N THR A 84 -7.86 -7.12 14.04
CA THR A 84 -7.12 -8.19 14.71
C THR A 84 -7.18 -9.49 13.93
N TYR A 85 -8.34 -9.82 13.35
CA TYR A 85 -8.53 -10.99 12.49
C TYR A 85 -7.62 -10.93 11.25
N ILE A 86 -7.66 -9.82 10.51
CA ILE A 86 -6.87 -9.65 9.28
C ILE A 86 -5.38 -9.69 9.60
N TYR A 87 -4.92 -8.93 10.59
CA TYR A 87 -3.50 -8.91 10.97
C TYR A 87 -3.00 -10.29 11.40
N SER A 88 -3.80 -11.02 12.17
CA SER A 88 -3.41 -12.36 12.62
C SER A 88 -3.26 -13.35 11.47
N HIS A 89 -4.08 -13.25 10.41
CA HIS A 89 -4.01 -14.16 9.27
C HIS A 89 -2.95 -13.74 8.25
N ALA A 90 -2.80 -12.43 8.02
CA ALA A 90 -1.85 -11.92 7.04
C ALA A 90 -0.40 -11.95 7.56
N THR A 91 -0.17 -11.65 8.84
CA THR A 91 1.19 -11.37 9.35
C THR A 91 1.59 -12.23 10.55
N ASN A 92 0.69 -13.09 11.06
CA ASN A 92 0.83 -13.78 12.35
C ASN A 92 0.94 -12.84 13.57
N LEU A 93 0.77 -11.52 13.42
CA LEU A 93 0.75 -10.57 14.53
C LEU A 93 -0.62 -10.55 15.22
N ARG A 94 -0.64 -10.87 16.51
CA ARG A 94 -1.85 -10.86 17.33
C ARG A 94 -2.07 -9.51 17.98
N LEU A 95 -2.83 -8.66 17.30
CA LEU A 95 -3.32 -7.41 17.87
C LEU A 95 -4.44 -7.67 18.88
N THR A 96 -4.51 -6.89 19.96
CA THR A 96 -5.53 -7.05 21.01
C THR A 96 -6.06 -5.71 21.51
N GLY A 97 -7.37 -5.68 21.77
CA GLY A 97 -8.08 -4.55 22.38
C GLY A 97 -9.05 -3.83 21.45
N SER A 98 -9.60 -2.73 21.96
CA SER A 98 -10.47 -1.81 21.26
C SER A 98 -9.74 -0.99 20.18
N ALA A 99 -10.47 -0.28 19.33
CA ALA A 99 -9.88 0.67 18.39
C ALA A 99 -8.99 1.71 19.10
N ALA A 100 -9.39 2.18 20.29
CA ALA A 100 -8.60 3.09 21.10
C ALA A 100 -7.33 2.44 21.69
N ASP A 101 -7.36 1.14 22.03
CA ASP A 101 -6.15 0.42 22.44
C ASP A 101 -5.16 0.31 21.30
N LEU A 102 -5.64 0.00 20.09
CA LEU A 102 -4.79 -0.07 18.90
C LEU A 102 -4.19 1.31 18.57
N ALA A 103 -4.97 2.37 18.69
CA ALA A 103 -4.48 3.74 18.51
C ALA A 103 -3.33 4.07 19.47
N ARG A 104 -3.41 3.62 20.73
CA ARG A 104 -2.37 3.85 21.75
C ARG A 104 -1.11 3.00 21.57
N LYS A 105 -1.28 1.72 21.19
CA LYS A 105 -0.18 0.75 21.11
C LYS A 105 0.66 0.88 19.84
N GLY A 106 0.05 1.30 18.73
CA GLY A 106 0.75 1.41 17.45
C GLY A 106 1.73 2.58 17.39
N ARG A 107 2.73 2.48 16.51
CA ARG A 107 3.67 3.59 16.26
C ARG A 107 2.98 4.64 15.40
N GLN A 108 3.03 5.91 15.80
CA GLN A 108 2.42 7.00 15.02
C GLN A 108 3.12 7.19 13.68
N ILE A 109 2.33 7.47 12.65
CA ILE A 109 2.80 7.87 11.32
C ILE A 109 2.01 9.08 10.83
N ASP A 110 2.68 9.92 10.05
CA ASP A 110 2.03 11.05 9.38
C ASP A 110 1.14 10.56 8.24
N ARG A 111 0.05 11.28 7.96
CA ARG A 111 -0.87 10.95 6.86
C ARG A 111 -0.15 10.85 5.50
N GLY A 112 0.86 11.68 5.26
CA GLY A 112 1.66 11.66 4.03
C GLY A 112 2.62 10.46 3.91
N ARG A 113 2.74 9.64 4.97
CA ARG A 113 3.59 8.44 5.01
C ARG A 113 2.78 7.15 5.10
N LEU A 114 1.47 7.22 4.87
CA LEU A 114 0.60 6.05 4.87
C LEU A 114 1.04 5.03 3.81
N ARG A 115 1.21 3.79 4.25
CA ARG A 115 1.50 2.61 3.42
C ARG A 115 0.40 1.58 3.59
N ALA A 116 0.23 0.73 2.59
CA ALA A 116 -0.71 -0.38 2.65
C ALA A 116 -0.51 -1.18 3.94
N GLY A 117 -1.61 -1.56 4.58
CA GLY A 117 -1.61 -2.25 5.87
C GLY A 117 -1.61 -1.33 7.09
N ASP A 118 -1.25 -0.05 6.97
CA ASP A 118 -1.33 0.87 8.11
C ASP A 118 -2.77 1.07 8.61
N LEU A 119 -2.92 1.37 9.90
CA LEU A 119 -4.22 1.61 10.52
C LEU A 119 -4.57 3.10 10.51
N VAL A 120 -5.79 3.41 10.13
CA VAL A 120 -6.36 4.76 10.13
C VAL A 120 -7.49 4.84 11.16
N PHE A 121 -7.47 5.88 12.00
CA PHE A 121 -8.37 6.03 13.15
C PHE A 121 -9.26 7.25 12.99
N PHE A 122 -10.52 7.11 13.43
CA PHE A 122 -11.54 8.13 13.26
C PHE A 122 -12.44 8.30 14.49
N ASN A 123 -12.98 9.50 14.63
CA ASN A 123 -14.08 9.82 15.54
C ASN A 123 -15.43 9.80 14.79
N THR A 124 -16.05 8.62 14.75
CA THR A 124 -17.39 8.39 14.16
C THR A 124 -18.50 8.27 15.19
N GLN A 125 -18.17 8.20 16.47
CA GLN A 125 -19.13 7.99 17.58
C GLN A 125 -18.95 9.04 18.69
N HIS A 126 -18.58 10.28 18.32
CA HIS A 126 -18.38 11.41 19.23
C HIS A 126 -17.40 11.15 20.38
N ARG A 127 -16.45 10.24 20.19
CA ARG A 127 -15.37 9.95 21.13
C ARG A 127 -14.07 9.64 20.36
N PRO A 128 -12.90 9.96 20.92
CA PRO A 128 -11.63 9.69 20.25
C PRO A 128 -11.43 8.21 19.92
N PHE A 129 -10.88 7.93 18.75
CA PHE A 129 -10.50 6.62 18.25
C PHE A 129 -11.66 5.62 18.29
N SER A 130 -12.87 6.09 17.99
CA SER A 130 -14.08 5.26 18.06
C SER A 130 -14.16 4.25 16.92
N HIS A 131 -13.38 4.44 15.86
CA HIS A 131 -13.40 3.62 14.66
C HIS A 131 -12.00 3.45 14.08
N VAL A 132 -11.76 2.29 13.46
CA VAL A 132 -10.49 1.95 12.82
C VAL A 132 -10.74 1.29 11.47
N GLY A 133 -9.85 1.54 10.52
CA GLY A 133 -9.77 0.86 9.23
C GLY A 133 -8.34 0.54 8.84
N ILE A 134 -8.20 -0.35 7.85
CA ILE A 134 -6.91 -0.72 7.26
C ILE A 134 -6.74 0.06 5.96
N TYR A 135 -5.67 0.85 5.87
CA TYR A 135 -5.32 1.57 4.66
C TYR A 135 -4.84 0.60 3.58
N ILE A 136 -5.34 0.76 2.36
CA ILE A 136 -5.03 -0.11 1.22
C ILE A 136 -4.38 0.63 0.05
N GLY A 137 -3.93 1.87 0.26
CA GLY A 137 -3.37 2.72 -0.80
C GLY A 137 -4.37 3.69 -1.40
N ASP A 138 -3.85 4.69 -2.14
CA ASP A 138 -4.62 5.67 -2.92
C ASP A 138 -5.73 6.41 -2.16
N GLY A 139 -5.50 6.71 -0.88
CA GLY A 139 -6.49 7.37 -0.04
C GLY A 139 -7.68 6.46 0.34
N ARG A 140 -7.57 5.14 0.14
CA ARG A 140 -8.64 4.17 0.42
C ARG A 140 -8.33 3.33 1.65
N PHE A 141 -9.37 2.89 2.33
CA PHE A 141 -9.26 2.00 3.47
C PHE A 141 -10.44 1.04 3.55
N VAL A 142 -10.18 -0.16 4.07
CA VAL A 142 -11.17 -1.19 4.36
C VAL A 142 -11.62 -1.05 5.81
N HIS A 143 -12.93 -1.13 6.04
CA HIS A 143 -13.50 -1.16 7.38
C HIS A 143 -14.83 -1.91 7.42
N ALA A 144 -15.21 -2.32 8.64
CA ALA A 144 -16.56 -2.80 8.94
C ALA A 144 -17.25 -1.75 9.82
N PRO A 145 -18.45 -1.25 9.45
CA PRO A 145 -19.23 -0.37 10.31
C PRO A 145 -19.71 -1.15 11.56
N ALA A 146 -20.18 -0.43 12.58
CA ALA A 146 -20.71 -1.02 13.81
C ALA A 146 -21.76 -2.12 13.54
N THR A 147 -21.83 -3.10 14.44
CA THR A 147 -22.74 -4.28 14.54
C THR A 147 -23.33 -4.80 13.24
N ASN A 148 -22.91 -6.01 12.86
CA ASN A 148 -23.34 -6.71 11.63
C ASN A 148 -22.98 -5.97 10.33
N GLY A 149 -22.00 -5.07 10.42
CA GLY A 149 -21.49 -4.30 9.30
C GLY A 149 -20.80 -5.19 8.25
N ARG A 150 -21.14 -4.97 6.98
CA ARG A 150 -20.41 -5.56 5.85
C ARG A 150 -19.06 -4.85 5.70
N VAL A 151 -18.01 -5.63 5.50
CA VAL A 151 -16.69 -5.09 5.13
C VAL A 151 -16.81 -4.37 3.78
N HIS A 152 -16.33 -3.12 3.71
CA HIS A 152 -16.34 -2.33 2.48
C HIS A 152 -15.19 -1.33 2.43
N ILE A 153 -14.98 -0.73 1.26
CA ILE A 153 -13.98 0.31 1.03
C ILE A 153 -14.61 1.68 1.18
N SER A 154 -13.89 2.57 1.87
CA SER A 154 -14.16 4.00 1.93
C SER A 154 -12.92 4.80 1.54
N ARG A 155 -13.12 6.09 1.25
CA ARG A 155 -12.03 7.04 0.96
C ARG A 155 -11.79 7.99 2.13
N LEU A 156 -10.53 8.34 2.37
CA LEU A 156 -10.11 9.28 3.40
C LEU A 156 -10.54 10.73 3.11
N ASP A 157 -10.85 11.06 1.85
CA ASP A 157 -11.28 12.39 1.41
C ASP A 157 -12.82 12.51 1.28
N ASN A 158 -13.57 11.45 1.56
CA ASN A 158 -15.02 11.49 1.59
C ASN A 158 -15.50 12.48 2.68
N PRO A 159 -16.54 13.31 2.43
CA PRO A 159 -17.08 14.29 3.38
C PRO A 159 -17.43 13.76 4.78
N TYR A 160 -17.75 12.47 4.90
CA TYR A 160 -17.98 11.80 6.17
C TYR A 160 -16.67 11.51 6.92
N PHE A 161 -15.66 10.93 6.26
CA PHE A 161 -14.43 10.49 6.94
C PHE A 161 -13.37 11.58 7.08
N ALA A 162 -13.26 12.49 6.12
CA ALA A 162 -12.25 13.54 6.11
C ALA A 162 -12.25 14.40 7.40
N PRO A 163 -13.39 14.93 7.88
CA PRO A 163 -13.42 15.71 9.13
C PRO A 163 -13.30 14.84 10.39
N ARG A 164 -13.37 13.52 10.27
CA ARG A 164 -13.34 12.57 11.39
C ARG A 164 -12.00 11.86 11.53
N PHE A 165 -11.07 12.06 10.60
CA PHE A 165 -9.74 11.46 10.66
C PHE A 165 -8.95 12.05 11.82
N GLU A 166 -8.44 11.19 12.71
CA GLU A 166 -7.70 11.63 13.90
C GLU A 166 -6.20 11.34 13.78
N MET A 167 -5.83 10.13 13.35
CA MET A 167 -4.43 9.74 13.21
C MET A 167 -4.26 8.43 12.43
N ALA A 168 -3.00 8.11 12.14
CA ALA A 168 -2.59 6.83 11.57
C ALA A 168 -1.50 6.16 12.42
N ARG A 169 -1.50 4.83 12.43
CA ARG A 169 -0.55 3.99 13.16
C ARG A 169 -0.04 2.85 12.29
N THR A 170 1.19 2.42 12.53
CA THR A 170 1.74 1.21 11.93
C THR A 170 2.13 0.17 12.98
N TYR A 171 2.13 -1.08 12.53
CA TYR A 171 2.45 -2.30 13.28
C TYR A 171 3.40 -3.22 12.52
N LEU A 172 3.95 -2.75 11.39
CA LEU A 172 4.65 -3.58 10.40
C LEU A 172 6.17 -3.44 10.44
N ASP A 173 6.68 -2.55 11.28
CA ASP A 173 8.12 -2.35 11.48
C ASP A 173 8.67 -3.20 12.64
#